data_AF-B5Z6B8-F1
#
_entry.id   AF-B5Z6B8-F1
#
_cell.length_a   1.000
_cell.length_b   1.000
_cell.length_c   1.000
_cell.angle_alpha   90.00
_cell.angle_beta   90.00
_cell.angle_gamma   90.00
#
_symmetry.space_group_name_H-M   'P 1'
#
loop_
_entity.id
_entity.type
_entity.pdbx_description
1 polymer ?
#
loop_
_entity_poly.entity_id
_entity_poly.type
_entity_poly.pdbx_seq_one_letter_code
_entity_poly.pdbx_strand_id
1 'polypeptide(L)'
;MIDKDFQYICLLAKTTTILNDTQGVYDWNNYVVVLNIGLKTTIFSQVKNEWELLEAIDAFYFDFNKSKDPSWQYLLDKNDLRGFKLKF
;
A
#
# COMPACT_ATOMS: atom_id res chain seq x y z
N MET A 1 -19.42 -2.06 7.59
CA MET A 1 -18.19 -2.28 6.80
C MET A 1 -17.25 -1.13 7.09
N ILE A 2 -15.95 -1.40 7.22
CA ILE A 2 -14.94 -0.34 7.29
C ILE A 2 -14.87 0.34 5.92
N ASP A 3 -14.73 1.65 5.90
CA ASP A 3 -14.53 2.42 4.68
C ASP A 3 -13.25 1.98 3.95
N LYS A 4 -13.36 1.71 2.65
CA LYS A 4 -12.26 1.14 1.85
C LYS A 4 -11.09 2.12 1.73
N ASP A 5 -11.36 3.42 1.68
CA ASP A 5 -10.31 4.45 1.56
C ASP A 5 -9.62 4.66 2.91
N PHE A 6 -10.39 4.61 4.00
CA PHE A 6 -9.84 4.60 5.35
C PHE A 6 -8.94 3.38 5.60
N GLN A 7 -9.36 2.20 5.15
CA GLN A 7 -8.55 0.98 5.24
C GLN A 7 -7.26 1.10 4.43
N TYR A 8 -7.32 1.65 3.22
CA TYR A 8 -6.16 1.90 2.37
C TYR A 8 -5.13 2.84 3.03
N ILE A 9 -5.58 4.01 3.51
CA ILE A 9 -4.70 4.99 4.17
C ILE A 9 -4.04 4.37 5.41
N CYS A 10 -4.81 3.63 6.21
CA CYS A 10 -4.29 2.94 7.39
C CYS A 10 -3.25 1.87 7.02
N LEU A 11 -3.48 1.14 5.92
CA LEU A 11 -2.57 0.11 5.45
C LEU A 11 -1.26 0.70 4.90
N LEU A 12 -1.32 1.79 4.15
CA LEU A 12 -0.12 2.50 3.70
C LEU A 12 0.72 2.97 4.89
N ALA A 13 0.11 3.63 5.88
CA ALA A 13 0.81 4.10 7.07
C ALA A 13 1.49 2.96 7.85
N LYS A 14 0.80 1.83 8.01
CA LYS A 14 1.37 0.62 8.63
C LYS A 14 2.52 0.03 7.81
N THR A 15 2.36 -0.07 6.49
CA THR A 15 3.39 -0.57 5.57
C THR A 15 4.64 0.29 5.70
N THR A 16 4.53 1.61 5.58
CA THR A 16 5.66 2.53 5.72
C THR A 16 6.35 2.43 7.08
N THR A 17 5.60 2.21 8.16
CA THR A 17 6.18 2.02 9.50
C THR A 17 7.02 0.74 9.56
N ILE A 18 6.53 -0.35 8.97
CA ILE A 18 7.23 -1.65 8.93
C ILE A 18 8.47 -1.58 8.03
N LEU A 19 8.36 -0.95 6.86
CA LEU A 19 9.48 -0.81 5.92
C LEU A 19 10.64 0.00 6.49
N ASN A 20 10.33 1.02 7.30
CA ASN A 20 11.35 1.86 7.94
C ASN A 20 11.85 1.30 9.27
N ASP A 21 11.48 0.07 9.64
CA ASP A 21 11.95 -0.54 10.88
C ASP A 21 13.43 -0.93 10.78
N THR A 22 14.26 -0.13 11.43
CA THR A 22 15.72 -0.34 11.51
C THR A 22 16.10 -1.28 12.66
N GLN A 23 15.17 -1.61 13.55
CA GLN A 23 15.43 -2.42 14.75
C GLN A 23 15.14 -3.91 14.51
N GLY A 24 14.51 -4.27 13.37
CA GLY A 24 14.17 -5.65 13.04
C GLY A 24 13.09 -6.25 13.94
N VAL A 25 12.22 -5.39 14.50
CA VAL A 25 11.03 -5.79 15.25
C VAL A 25 10.01 -6.47 14.33
N TYR A 26 9.92 -6.00 13.08
CA TYR A 26 9.02 -6.55 12.08
C TYR A 26 9.77 -7.41 11.06
N ASP A 27 9.18 -8.56 10.74
CA ASP A 27 9.67 -9.45 9.69
C ASP A 27 8.80 -9.32 8.44
N TRP A 28 9.46 -9.24 7.28
CA TRP A 28 8.81 -9.09 5.98
C TRP A 28 7.85 -10.24 5.67
N ASN A 29 8.28 -11.49 5.87
CA ASN A 29 7.49 -12.66 5.51
C ASN A 29 6.24 -12.76 6.40
N ASN A 30 6.39 -12.52 7.69
CA ASN A 30 5.29 -12.43 8.64
C ASN A 30 4.31 -11.31 8.25
N TYR A 31 4.83 -10.15 7.82
CA TYR A 31 3.98 -9.05 7.38
C TYR A 31 3.14 -9.44 6.15
N VAL A 32 3.75 -10.06 5.13
CA VAL A 32 3.05 -10.56 3.94
C VAL A 32 1.96 -11.57 4.31
N VAL A 33 2.23 -12.48 5.24
CA VAL A 33 1.24 -13.46 5.74
C VAL A 33 0.06 -12.76 6.41
N VAL A 34 0.34 -11.84 7.34
CA VAL A 34 -0.72 -11.07 8.04
C VAL A 34 -1.55 -10.26 7.05
N LEU A 35 -0.92 -9.66 6.04
CA LEU A 35 -1.58 -8.87 5.03
C LEU A 35 -2.56 -9.71 4.19
N ASN A 36 -2.10 -10.87 3.71
CA ASN A 36 -2.93 -11.82 2.97
C ASN A 36 -4.13 -12.32 3.80
N ILE A 37 -3.91 -12.65 5.08
CA ILE A 37 -4.99 -13.07 5.98
C ILE A 37 -5.99 -11.93 6.21
N GLY A 38 -5.50 -10.73 6.52
CA GLY A 38 -6.34 -9.56 6.83
C GLY A 38 -7.20 -9.09 5.65
N LEU A 39 -6.68 -9.21 4.43
CA LEU A 39 -7.36 -8.82 3.19
C LEU A 39 -8.02 -9.99 2.45
N LYS A 40 -7.94 -11.21 3.00
CA LYS A 40 -8.48 -12.44 2.42
C LYS A 40 -8.04 -12.65 0.97
N THR A 41 -6.74 -12.53 0.73
CA THR A 41 -6.12 -12.65 -0.59
C THR A 41 -4.81 -13.42 -0.50
N THR A 42 -4.21 -13.71 -1.64
CA THR A 42 -2.88 -14.35 -1.75
C THR A 42 -1.93 -13.59 -2.67
N ILE A 43 -2.37 -12.44 -3.21
CA ILE A 43 -1.60 -11.69 -4.21
C ILE A 43 -0.26 -11.20 -3.66
N PHE A 44 -0.19 -10.90 -2.36
CA PHE A 44 1.02 -10.36 -1.74
C PHE A 44 2.12 -11.41 -1.57
N SER A 45 1.79 -12.70 -1.67
CA SER A 45 2.80 -13.77 -1.63
C SER A 45 3.75 -13.77 -2.83
N GLN A 46 3.39 -13.08 -3.92
CA GLN A 46 4.20 -13.00 -5.14
C GLN A 46 5.18 -11.80 -5.12
N VAL A 47 5.01 -10.90 -4.15
CA VAL A 47 5.77 -9.66 -4.03
C VAL A 47 7.17 -9.94 -3.47
N LYS A 48 8.20 -9.39 -4.12
CA LYS A 48 9.61 -9.63 -3.78
C LYS A 48 10.30 -8.47 -3.08
N ASN A 49 9.74 -7.27 -3.19
CA ASN A 49 10.35 -6.06 -2.65
C ASN A 49 9.28 -5.03 -2.27
N GLU A 50 9.74 -3.98 -1.60
CA GLU A 50 8.89 -2.91 -1.05
C GLU A 50 8.08 -2.18 -2.13
N TRP A 51 8.67 -1.95 -3.30
CA TRP A 51 8.00 -1.28 -4.41
C TRP A 51 6.86 -2.11 -4.97
N GLU A 52 7.10 -3.39 -5.23
CA GLU A 52 6.07 -4.33 -5.67
C GLU A 52 4.94 -4.46 -4.63
N LEU A 53 5.24 -4.30 -3.33
CA LEU A 53 4.23 -4.37 -2.27
C LEU A 53 3.28 -3.18 -2.34
N LEU A 54 3.83 -1.99 -2.48
CA LEU A 54 3.05 -0.76 -2.61
C LEU A 54 2.19 -0.82 -3.88
N GLU A 55 2.75 -1.26 -5.01
CA GLU A 55 1.99 -1.43 -6.26
C GLU A 55 0.86 -2.45 -6.10
N ALA A 56 1.11 -3.58 -5.43
CA ALA A 56 0.07 -4.57 -5.16
C ALA A 56 -1.03 -4.04 -4.22
N ILE A 57 -0.68 -3.21 -3.23
CA ILE A 57 -1.65 -2.56 -2.34
C ILE A 57 -2.48 -1.57 -3.15
N ASP A 58 -1.85 -0.72 -3.95
CA ASP A 58 -2.53 0.24 -4.81
C ASP A 58 -3.49 -0.47 -5.76
N ALA A 59 -3.05 -1.53 -6.44
CA ALA A 59 -3.88 -2.32 -7.34
C ALA A 59 -5.06 -3.02 -6.63
N PHE A 60 -4.86 -3.52 -5.40
CA PHE A 60 -5.94 -4.16 -4.62
C PHE A 60 -7.03 -3.17 -4.22
N TYR A 61 -6.63 -1.95 -3.86
CA TYR A 61 -7.57 -0.90 -3.48
C TYR A 61 -8.09 -0.10 -4.68
N PHE A 62 -7.42 -0.19 -5.82
CA PHE A 62 -7.83 0.43 -7.08
C PHE A 62 -9.24 -0.03 -7.45
N ASP A 63 -10.16 0.92 -7.45
CA ASP A 63 -11.54 0.70 -7.87
C ASP A 63 -11.73 1.38 -9.24
N PHE A 64 -11.81 0.56 -10.29
CA PHE A 64 -12.03 1.01 -11.67
C PHE A 64 -13.30 1.86 -11.84
N ASN A 65 -14.26 1.78 -10.92
CA ASN A 65 -15.45 2.63 -10.94
C ASN A 65 -15.22 4.00 -10.27
N LYS A 66 -14.26 4.11 -9.35
CA LYS A 66 -13.85 5.38 -8.70
C LYS A 66 -12.89 6.22 -9.54
N SER A 67 -12.17 5.63 -10.50
CA SER A 67 -11.31 6.39 -11.43
C SER A 67 -12.07 7.36 -12.37
N LYS A 68 -13.40 7.29 -12.37
CA LYS A 68 -14.28 8.26 -13.05
C LYS A 68 -14.64 9.46 -12.19
N ASP A 69 -14.35 9.43 -10.88
CA ASP A 69 -14.53 10.56 -9.98
C ASP A 69 -13.27 11.45 -10.01
N PRO A 70 -13.39 12.73 -10.38
CA PRO A 70 -12.25 13.63 -10.56
C PRO A 70 -11.43 13.88 -9.28
N SER A 71 -11.98 13.57 -8.09
CA SER A 71 -11.23 13.64 -6.83
C SER A 71 -10.13 12.56 -6.72
N TRP A 72 -10.24 11.45 -7.45
CA TRP A 72 -9.20 10.41 -7.47
C TRP A 72 -7.97 10.80 -8.28
N GLN A 73 -8.16 11.49 -9.41
CA GLN A 73 -7.05 12.03 -10.17
C GLN A 73 -6.26 13.03 -9.31
N TYR A 74 -6.96 13.85 -8.53
CA TYR A 74 -6.34 14.77 -7.57
C TYR A 74 -5.50 14.05 -6.51
N LEU A 75 -5.96 12.90 -5.98
CA LEU A 75 -5.20 12.11 -5.00
C LEU A 75 -3.99 11.40 -5.62
N LEU A 76 -4.12 10.86 -6.84
CA LEU A 76 -3.01 10.27 -7.59
C LEU A 76 -1.91 11.30 -7.89
N ASP A 77 -2.29 12.51 -8.32
CA ASP A 77 -1.35 13.59 -8.61
C ASP A 77 -0.62 14.07 -7.33
N LYS A 78 -1.26 13.92 -6.16
CA LYS A 78 -0.69 14.30 -4.85
C LYS A 78 0.15 13.21 -4.20
N ASN A 79 -0.20 11.94 -4.44
CA ASN A 79 0.55 10.77 -3.97
C ASN A 79 1.59 10.28 -4.98
N ASP A 80 1.80 10.99 -6.10
CA ASP A 80 2.86 10.67 -7.04
C ASP A 80 4.23 10.68 -6.34
N LEU A 81 4.72 9.49 -6.01
CA LEU A 81 6.00 9.26 -5.37
C LEU A 81 7.18 9.70 -6.25
N ARG A 82 6.96 9.99 -7.55
CA ARG A 82 7.95 10.67 -8.42
C ARG A 82 8.14 12.14 -8.05
N GLY A 83 7.20 12.74 -7.30
CA GLY A 83 7.31 14.05 -6.67
C GLY A 83 8.16 14.05 -5.40
N PHE A 84 8.33 12.90 -4.73
CA PHE A 84 9.39 12.66 -3.75
C PHE A 84 10.71 12.45 -4.48
N LYS A 85 11.20 13.48 -5.19
CA LYS A 85 12.61 13.56 -5.56
C LYS A 85 13.40 13.48 -4.26
N LEU A 86 14.02 12.32 -4.03
CA LEU A 86 15.16 12.15 -3.14
C LEU A 86 16.11 13.33 -3.39
N LYS A 87 16.19 14.25 -2.44
CA LYS A 87 17.31 15.18 -2.37
C LYS A 87 18.52 14.32 -2.00
N PHE A 88 19.30 13.96 -3.01
CA PHE A 88 20.70 13.59 -2.81
C PHE A 88 21.46 14.79 -2.21
#